data_AF-A0A7T5ESM1-F1
#
_entry.id   AF-A0A7T5ESM1-F1
#
_cell.length_a   1.000
_cell.length_b   1.000
_cell.length_c   1.000
_cell.angle_alpha   90.00
_cell.angle_beta   90.00
_cell.angle_gamma   90.00
#
_symmetry.space_group_name_H-M   'P 1'
#
loop_
_entity.id
_entity.type
_entity.pdbx_description
1 polymer ?
#
loop_
_entity_poly.entity_id
_entity_poly.type
_entity_poly.pdbx_seq_one_letter_code
_entity_poly.pdbx_strand_id
1 'polypeptide(L)' 'MKQIPLTIVFAALILIFAQWPSIQTWADITSMHHYLVHTLYLLSGGIIGWQTSRWNVRTVRQAGEDAGVTS' A
#
# COMPACT_ATOMS: atom_id res chain seq x y z
N MET A 1 -9.48 17.94 -8.77
CA MET A 1 -9.65 16.47 -8.82
C MET A 1 -8.50 15.84 -8.02
N LYS A 2 -8.75 15.14 -6.92
CA LYS A 2 -7.68 14.44 -6.16
C LYS A 2 -7.21 13.24 -6.99
N GLN A 3 -5.98 13.28 -7.49
CA GLN A 3 -5.38 12.17 -8.24
C GLN A 3 -5.07 11.03 -7.27
N ILE A 4 -5.56 9.82 -7.58
CA ILE A 4 -5.21 8.61 -6.83
C ILE A 4 -3.78 8.22 -7.23
N PRO A 5 -2.85 8.03 -6.29
CA PRO A 5 -1.50 7.60 -6.61
C PRO A 5 -1.53 6.21 -7.25
N LEU A 6 -0.77 6.06 -8.34
CA LEU A 6 -0.62 4.77 -9.03
C LEU A 6 -0.14 3.66 -8.07
N THR A 7 0.60 4.01 -7.02
CA THR A 7 1.06 3.11 -5.96
C THR A 7 -0.08 2.45 -5.19
N ILE A 8 -1.17 3.17 -4.93
CA ILE A 8 -2.37 2.60 -4.28
C ILE A 8 -3.11 1.67 -5.23
N VAL A 9 -3.17 2.02 -6.52
CA VAL A 9 -3.76 1.16 -7.54
C VAL A 9 -3.00 -0.17 -7.63
N PHE A 10 -1.66 -0.12 -7.65
CA PHE A 10 -0.83 -1.32 -7.60
C PHE A 10 -1.03 -2.16 -6.33
N ALA A 11 -1.08 -1.52 -5.16
CA ALA A 11 -1.32 -2.22 -3.90
C ALA A 11 -2.69 -2.94 -3.89
N ALA A 12 -3.72 -2.31 -4.45
CA ALA A 12 -5.05 -2.91 -4.60
C ALA A 12 -5.04 -4.11 -5.56
N LEU A 13 -4.34 -4.00 -6.71
CA LEU A 13 -4.20 -5.12 -7.65
C LEU A 13 -3.47 -6.31 -7.02
N ILE A 14 -2.43 -6.06 -6.21
CA ILE A 14 -1.71 -7.10 -5.47
C ILE A 14 -2.63 -7.81 -4.47
N LEU A 15 -3.49 -7.07 -3.76
CA LEU A 15 -4.46 -7.66 -2.83
C LEU A 15 -5.53 -8.49 -3.54
N ILE A 16 -6.02 -8.01 -4.69
CA ILE A 16 -6.97 -8.77 -5.53
C ILE A 16 -6.35 -10.08 -5.97
N PHE A 17 -5.08 -10.06 -6.41
CA PHE A 17 -4.35 -11.28 -6.76
C PHE A 17 -4.19 -12.22 -5.55
N ALA A 18 -3.81 -11.69 -4.39
CA ALA A 18 -3.61 -12.49 -3.18
C ALA A 18 -4.92 -13.15 -2.68
N GLN A 19 -6.08 -12.56 -2.96
CA GLN A 19 -7.41 -13.05 -2.57
C GLN A 19 -8.11 -13.84 -3.68
N TRP A 20 -7.46 -14.08 -4.82
CA TRP A 20 -8.11 -14.76 -5.93
C TRP A 20 -8.46 -16.20 -5.55
N PRO A 21 -9.71 -16.66 -5.74
CA PRO A 21 -10.16 -17.96 -5.23
C PRO A 21 -9.32 -19.14 -5.73
N SER A 22 -8.88 -19.11 -6.99
CA SER A 22 -7.96 -20.13 -7.51
C SER A 22 -6.66 -20.15 -6.70
N ILE A 23 -6.02 -19.00 -6.49
CA ILE A 23 -4.76 -18.86 -5.73
C ILE A 23 -4.95 -19.35 -4.29
N GLN A 24 -6.09 -19.06 -3.66
CA GLN A 24 -6.41 -19.58 -2.31
C GLN A 24 -6.61 -21.09 -2.30
N THR A 25 -7.30 -21.67 -3.28
CA THR A 25 -7.49 -23.13 -3.33
C THR A 25 -6.18 -23.91 -3.51
N TRP A 26 -5.17 -23.31 -4.15
CA TRP A 26 -3.81 -23.89 -4.24
C TRP A 26 -2.94 -23.62 -3.00
N ALA A 27 -3.30 -22.62 -2.18
CA ALA A 27 -2.54 -22.23 -0.99
C ALA A 27 -2.58 -23.30 0.12
N ASP A 28 -3.68 -24.06 0.21
CA ASP A 28 -3.79 -25.18 1.15
C ASP A 28 -2.91 -26.38 0.77
N ILE A 29 -2.39 -26.43 -0.46
CA ILE A 29 -1.69 -27.60 -1.00
C ILE A 29 -0.16 -27.47 -0.89
N THR A 30 0.40 -26.25 -0.88
CA THR A 30 1.87 -26.07 -0.92
C THR A 30 2.40 -24.89 -0.09
N SER A 31 3.41 -25.16 0.75
CA SER A 31 4.09 -24.14 1.58
C SER A 31 4.74 -23.02 0.75
N MET A 32 5.15 -23.30 -0.49
CA MET A 32 5.73 -22.31 -1.40
C MET A 32 4.75 -21.17 -1.74
N HIS A 33 3.47 -21.50 -1.92
CA HIS A 33 2.44 -20.50 -2.21
C HIS A 33 2.03 -19.71 -0.95
N HIS A 34 2.08 -20.33 0.23
CA HIS A 34 1.88 -19.65 1.52
C HIS A 34 2.87 -18.49 1.72
N TYR A 35 4.16 -18.73 1.46
CA TYR A 35 5.19 -17.68 1.51
C TYR A 35 4.99 -16.61 0.43
N LEU A 36 4.53 -17.00 -0.76
CA LEU A 36 4.24 -16.06 -1.85
C LEU A 36 3.11 -15.09 -1.47
N VAL A 37 1.99 -15.61 -0.97
CA VAL A 37 0.84 -14.80 -0.54
C VAL A 37 1.23 -13.85 0.61
N HIS A 38 2.01 -14.32 1.58
CA HIS A 38 2.52 -13.47 2.65
C HIS A 38 3.46 -12.37 2.14
N THR A 39 4.32 -12.69 1.15
CA THR A 39 5.18 -11.70 0.51
C THR A 39 4.36 -10.64 -0.22
N LEU A 40 3.29 -11.04 -0.92
CA LEU A 40 2.36 -10.10 -1.58
C LEU A 40 1.66 -9.17 -0.58
N TYR A 41 1.22 -9.69 0.57
CA TYR A 41 0.68 -8.85 1.64
C TYR A 41 1.71 -7.87 2.20
N LEU A 42 2.93 -8.34 2.44
CA LEU A 42 4.01 -7.52 2.97
C LEU A 42 4.40 -6.40 2.00
N LEU A 43 4.46 -6.70 0.70
CA LEU A 43 4.68 -5.71 -0.36
C LEU A 43 3.55 -4.69 -0.45
N SER A 44 2.29 -5.13 -0.42
CA SER A 44 1.14 -4.24 -0.45
C SER A 44 1.11 -3.30 0.76
N GLY A 45 1.29 -3.85 1.98
CA GLY A 45 1.38 -3.07 3.20
C GLY A 45 2.54 -2.07 3.19
N GLY A 46 3.71 -2.48 2.69
CA GLY A 46 4.88 -1.61 2.55
C GLY A 46 4.63 -0.43 1.59
N ILE A 47 4.01 -0.68 0.43
CA ILE A 47 3.67 0.36 -0.56
C ILE A 47 2.66 1.35 0.03
N ILE A 48 1.62 0.87 0.71
CA ILE A 48 0.62 1.71 1.37
C ILE A 48 1.27 2.54 2.48
N GLY A 49 2.09 1.92 3.33
CA GLY A 49 2.80 2.59 4.42
C GLY A 49 3.75 3.68 3.92
N TRP A 50 4.49 3.41 2.85
CA TRP A 50 5.37 4.40 2.21
C TRP A 50 4.61 5.56 1.57
N GLN A 51 3.50 5.27 0.87
CA GLN A 51 2.65 6.32 0.31
C GLN A 51 2.05 7.20 1.42
N THR A 52 1.62 6.56 2.52
CA THR A 52 1.04 7.24 3.68
C THR A 52 2.07 8.10 4.40
N SER A 53 3.30 7.61 4.59
CA SER A 53 4.37 8.40 5.22
C SER A 53 4.73 9.62 4.38
N ARG A 54 4.79 9.49 3.05
CA ARG A 54 5.01 10.62 2.14
C ARG A 54 3.89 11.65 2.18
N TRP A 55 2.64 11.23 2.32
CA TRP A 55 1.55 12.17 2.52
C TRP A 55 1.65 12.88 3.87
N ASN A 56 1.94 12.15 4.95
CA ASN A 56 2.07 12.75 6.27
C ASN A 56 3.21 13.80 6.33
N VAL A 57 4.37 13.50 5.72
CA VAL A 57 5.48 14.47 5.61
C VAL A 57 5.07 15.73 4.84
N ARG A 58 4.28 15.59 3.76
CA ARG A 58 3.76 16.74 3.01
C ARG A 58 2.75 17.55 3.82
N THR A 59 1.85 16.89 4.54
CA THR A 59 0.87 17.55 5.41
C THR A 59 1.53 18.29 6.56
N VAL A 60 2.51 17.68 7.23
CA VAL A 60 3.29 18.32 8.30
C VAL A 60 4.09 19.51 7.77
N ARG A 61 4.70 19.38 6.58
CA ARG A 61 5.43 20.48 5.96
C ARG A 61 4.51 21.67 5.61
N GLN A 62 3.34 21.41 5.02
CA GLN A 62 2.36 22.46 4.71
C GLN A 62 1.85 23.15 5.99
N ALA A 63 1.57 22.39 7.05
CA ALA A 63 1.16 22.96 8.34
C ALA A 63 2.25 23.86 8.97
N GLY A 64 3.53 23.55 8.76
CA GLY A 64 4.66 24.38 9.22
C GLY A 64 4.88 25.63 8.36
N GLU A 65 4.68 25.54 7.05
CA GLU A 65 4.75 26.70 6.13
C GLU A 65 3.60 27.70 6.40
N ASP A 66 2.37 27.22 6.65
CA ASP A 66 1.22 28.08 6.98
C ASP A 66 1.39 28.81 8.33
N ALA A 67 2.05 28.17 9.32
CA ALA A 67 2.37 28.79 10.60
C ALA A 67 3.42 29.91 10.47
N GLY A 68 4.34 29.83 9.51
CA GLY A 68 5.39 30.82 9.28
C GLY A 68 4.95 32.07 8.49
N VAL A 69 3.85 31.99 7.75
CA VAL A 69 3.32 33.11 6.92
C VAL A 69 2.42 34.06 7.73
N THR A 70 2.06 33.69 8.96
CA THR A 70 1.21 34.50 9.85
C THR A 70 1.97 35.24 10.96
N SER A 71 3.31 35.24 10.93
CA SER A 71 4.19 35.88 11.94
C SER A 71 4.75 37.22 11.48
#